data_AF-A0A0K8P1D1-F1
#
_entry.id   AF-A0A0K8P1D1-F1
#
_cell.length_a   1.000
_cell.length_b   1.000
_cell.length_c   1.000
_cell.angle_alpha   90.00
_cell.angle_beta   90.00
_cell.angle_gamma   90.00
#
_symmetry.space_group_name_H-M   'P 1'
#
loop_
_entity.id
_entity.type
_entity.pdbx_description
1 polymer ?
#
loop_
_entity_poly.entity_id
_entity_poly.type
_entity_poly.pdbx_seq_one_letter_code
_entity_poly.pdbx_strand_id
1 'polypeptide(L)'
;MDWMTAAFWIALLKIIWVNILLSGDNAVVIALAARNLPPHQQGKAVFAGSGAAIVLRVVLTVFAVKLLQFPYLKLVGAALLLWIGIQLLAGDDDGGEVKASASLWSAVRTILIADLVMSLDNVIAVAAAANSAPESIRTLLLVLGLGLSIPLIIFGSTLLLKLMQRFPAIITVGAGLLGFVSGEMAVSDLAIHDWFEAHFHGLDTVVALACAVGVIAVGTWLSRRQARQADAPT
;
A
#
# COMPACT_ATOMS: atom_id res chain seq x y z
N MET A 1 -20.33 -22.88 -21.08
CA MET A 1 -19.03 -23.59 -20.99
C MET A 1 -17.96 -22.55 -21.26
N ASP A 2 -17.89 -21.55 -20.39
CA ASP A 2 -17.38 -20.21 -20.78
C ASP A 2 -15.92 -19.98 -20.36
N TRP A 3 -15.37 -20.92 -19.57
CA TRP A 3 -13.99 -20.96 -19.06
C TRP A 3 -12.94 -21.32 -20.13
N MET A 4 -13.36 -21.89 -21.27
CA MET A 4 -12.47 -22.26 -22.37
C MET A 4 -12.43 -21.22 -23.50
N THR A 5 -13.11 -20.09 -23.35
CA THR A 5 -13.05 -19.03 -24.36
C THR A 5 -11.76 -18.22 -24.23
N ALA A 6 -11.18 -17.82 -25.36
CA ALA A 6 -10.01 -16.94 -25.38
C ALA A 6 -10.25 -15.63 -24.61
N ALA A 7 -11.49 -15.11 -24.65
CA ALA A 7 -11.89 -13.92 -23.91
C ALA A 7 -11.70 -14.05 -22.40
N PHE A 8 -12.02 -15.21 -21.80
CA PHE A 8 -11.80 -15.46 -20.38
C PHE A 8 -10.31 -15.38 -20.01
N TRP A 9 -9.46 -16.08 -20.76
CA TRP A 9 -8.02 -16.10 -20.51
C TRP A 9 -7.36 -14.75 -20.76
N ILE A 10 -7.80 -14.00 -21.78
CA ILE A 10 -7.32 -12.63 -22.05
C ILE A 10 -7.72 -11.70 -20.90
N ALA A 11 -8.96 -11.76 -20.41
CA ALA A 11 -9.41 -10.94 -19.29
C ALA A 11 -8.65 -11.30 -17.99
N LEU A 12 -8.46 -12.59 -17.72
CA LEU A 12 -7.69 -13.06 -16.56
C LEU A 12 -6.22 -12.58 -16.63
N LEU A 13 -5.57 -12.73 -17.79
CA LEU A 13 -4.21 -12.23 -18.01
C LEU A 13 -4.12 -10.72 -17.81
N LYS A 14 -5.09 -9.95 -18.33
CA LYS A 14 -5.17 -8.49 -18.10
C LYS A 14 -5.27 -8.15 -16.62
N ILE A 15 -6.15 -8.83 -15.87
CA ILE A 15 -6.31 -8.60 -14.43
C ILE A 15 -5.00 -8.93 -13.69
N ILE A 16 -4.35 -10.05 -14.02
CA ILE A 16 -3.05 -10.41 -13.44
C ILE A 16 -2.01 -9.34 -13.78
N TRP A 17 -1.94 -8.88 -15.02
CA TRP A 17 -1.00 -7.84 -15.44
C TRP A 17 -1.21 -6.53 -14.68
N VAL A 18 -2.46 -6.09 -14.58
CA VAL A 18 -2.85 -4.88 -13.84
C VAL A 18 -2.49 -5.04 -12.36
N ASN A 19 -2.81 -6.18 -11.75
CA ASN A 19 -2.44 -6.45 -10.37
C ASN A 19 -0.93 -6.45 -10.15
N ILE A 20 -0.14 -7.04 -11.05
CA ILE A 20 1.33 -7.05 -10.95
C ILE A 20 1.86 -5.61 -10.97
N LEU A 21 1.39 -4.79 -11.90
CA LEU A 21 1.79 -3.40 -12.04
C LEU A 21 1.46 -2.59 -10.79
N LEU A 22 0.28 -2.82 -10.21
CA LEU A 22 -0.27 -2.11 -9.04
C LEU A 22 0.09 -2.76 -7.69
N SER A 23 0.86 -3.85 -7.65
CA SER A 23 1.23 -4.54 -6.39
C SER A 23 2.64 -4.24 -5.92
N GLY A 24 3.45 -3.54 -6.72
CA GLY A 24 4.85 -3.25 -6.38
C GLY A 24 4.99 -2.35 -5.14
N ASP A 25 4.25 -1.26 -5.10
CA ASP A 25 4.12 -0.34 -3.96
C ASP A 25 3.52 -1.04 -2.72
N ASN A 26 2.47 -1.84 -2.89
CA ASN A 26 1.83 -2.61 -1.84
C ASN A 26 2.81 -3.61 -1.18
N ALA A 27 3.62 -4.30 -1.98
CA ALA A 27 4.65 -5.20 -1.47
C ALA A 27 5.73 -4.47 -0.67
N VAL A 28 6.09 -3.25 -1.08
CA VAL A 28 7.01 -2.39 -0.32
C VAL A 28 6.42 -2.07 1.05
N VAL A 29 5.17 -1.62 1.13
CA VAL A 29 4.54 -1.28 2.42
C VAL A 29 4.42 -2.50 3.33
N ILE A 30 4.02 -3.65 2.78
CA ILE A 30 3.94 -4.90 3.53
C ILE A 30 5.31 -5.28 4.10
N ALA A 31 6.36 -5.19 3.29
CA ALA A 31 7.73 -5.45 3.74
C ALA A 31 8.19 -4.44 4.79
N LEU A 32 7.90 -3.14 4.62
CA LEU A 32 8.29 -2.12 5.58
C LEU A 32 7.61 -2.33 6.94
N ALA A 33 6.30 -2.64 6.95
CA ALA A 33 5.51 -2.89 8.16
C ALA A 33 5.93 -4.18 8.89
N ALA A 34 6.24 -5.25 8.15
CA ALA A 34 6.67 -6.51 8.73
C ALA A 34 8.13 -6.49 9.23
N ARG A 35 8.97 -5.53 8.80
CA ARG A 35 10.42 -5.54 9.08
C ARG A 35 10.75 -5.58 10.58
N ASN A 36 9.97 -4.85 11.39
CA ASN A 36 10.25 -4.64 12.81
C ASN A 36 9.85 -5.85 13.67
N LEU A 37 9.23 -6.87 13.07
CA LEU A 37 8.86 -8.10 13.77
C LEU A 37 10.02 -9.08 13.86
N PRO A 38 10.03 -9.95 14.89
CA PRO A 38 10.97 -11.07 14.96
C PRO A 38 10.91 -11.93 13.68
N PRO A 39 12.03 -12.48 13.18
CA PRO A 39 12.08 -13.21 11.90
C PRO A 39 11.03 -14.32 11.75
N HIS A 40 10.67 -14.99 12.85
CA HIS A 40 9.67 -16.05 12.88
C HIS A 40 8.21 -15.56 12.72
N GLN A 41 7.97 -14.25 12.86
CA GLN A 41 6.65 -13.63 12.76
C GLN A 41 6.46 -12.82 11.48
N GLN A 42 7.54 -12.37 10.83
CA GLN A 42 7.47 -11.58 9.60
C GLN A 42 6.61 -12.29 8.54
N GLY A 43 6.88 -13.58 8.29
CA GLY A 43 6.10 -14.37 7.34
C GLY A 43 4.63 -14.52 7.74
N LYS A 44 4.32 -14.58 9.04
CA LYS A 44 2.94 -14.64 9.54
C LYS A 44 2.21 -13.32 9.32
N ALA A 45 2.87 -12.19 9.59
CA ALA A 45 2.30 -10.87 9.34
C ALA A 45 2.09 -10.62 7.85
N VAL A 46 3.03 -11.00 6.99
CA VAL A 46 2.89 -10.92 5.52
C VAL A 46 1.72 -11.79 5.05
N PHE A 47 1.64 -13.04 5.51
CA PHE A 47 0.57 -13.96 5.10
C PHE A 47 -0.82 -13.49 5.60
N ALA A 48 -0.94 -13.19 6.89
CA ALA A 48 -2.20 -12.73 7.49
C ALA A 48 -2.62 -11.36 6.95
N GLY A 49 -1.69 -10.43 6.82
CA GLY A 49 -1.92 -9.10 6.26
C GLY A 49 -2.37 -9.17 4.80
N SER A 50 -1.67 -9.94 3.95
CA SER A 50 -2.04 -10.11 2.54
C SER A 50 -3.39 -10.82 2.39
N GLY A 51 -3.65 -11.85 3.21
CA GLY A 51 -4.93 -12.56 3.22
C GLY A 51 -6.10 -11.70 3.70
N ALA A 52 -5.90 -10.82 4.68
CA ALA A 52 -6.94 -9.89 5.11
C ALA A 52 -7.13 -8.74 4.09
N ALA A 53 -6.03 -8.24 3.52
CA ALA A 53 -6.04 -7.21 2.47
C ALA A 53 -6.82 -7.66 1.23
N ILE A 54 -6.69 -8.92 0.81
CA ILE A 54 -7.44 -9.39 -0.37
C ILE A 54 -8.95 -9.44 -0.13
N VAL A 55 -9.37 -9.86 1.06
CA VAL A 55 -10.79 -9.87 1.44
C VAL A 55 -11.30 -8.43 1.43
N LEU A 56 -10.52 -7.50 1.99
CA LEU A 56 -10.83 -6.08 1.94
C LEU A 56 -10.94 -5.58 0.49
N ARG A 57 -9.99 -5.91 -0.39
CA ARG A 57 -10.05 -5.53 -1.82
C ARG A 57 -11.29 -6.06 -2.52
N VAL A 58 -11.70 -7.30 -2.26
CA VAL A 58 -12.95 -7.85 -2.84
C VAL A 58 -14.14 -7.03 -2.38
N VAL A 59 -14.22 -6.70 -1.09
CA VAL A 59 -15.27 -5.85 -0.53
C VAL A 59 -15.24 -4.45 -1.17
N LEU A 60 -14.07 -3.81 -1.21
CA LEU A 60 -13.90 -2.49 -1.81
C LEU A 60 -14.28 -2.48 -3.29
N THR A 61 -13.98 -3.54 -4.03
CA THR A 61 -14.36 -3.65 -5.45
C THR A 61 -15.86 -3.59 -5.67
N VAL A 62 -16.64 -4.19 -4.78
CA VAL A 62 -18.11 -4.11 -4.85
C VAL A 62 -18.59 -2.68 -4.58
N PHE A 63 -17.88 -1.93 -3.73
CA PHE A 63 -18.28 -0.58 -3.31
C PHE A 63 -17.51 0.55 -3.97
N ALA A 64 -16.57 0.27 -4.88
CA ALA A 64 -15.58 1.25 -5.36
C ALA A 64 -16.21 2.48 -5.99
N VAL A 65 -17.19 2.28 -6.87
CA VAL A 65 -17.93 3.38 -7.54
C VAL A 65 -18.60 4.30 -6.52
N LYS A 66 -19.08 3.76 -5.40
CA LYS A 66 -19.70 4.57 -4.33
C LYS A 66 -18.65 5.27 -3.47
N LEU A 67 -17.56 4.59 -3.15
CA LEU A 67 -16.48 5.16 -2.32
C LEU A 67 -15.83 6.39 -2.99
N LEU A 68 -15.62 6.33 -4.30
CA LEU A 68 -14.94 7.42 -5.02
C LEU A 68 -15.78 8.67 -5.19
N GLN A 69 -17.09 8.59 -4.97
CA GLN A 69 -17.96 9.77 -4.99
C GLN A 69 -17.83 10.60 -3.71
N PHE A 70 -17.12 10.12 -2.69
CA PHE A 70 -16.90 10.86 -1.47
C PHE A 70 -15.72 11.83 -1.63
N PRO A 71 -15.96 13.16 -1.59
CA PRO A 71 -14.86 14.12 -1.56
C PRO A 71 -14.05 13.95 -0.27
N TYR A 72 -12.78 14.35 -0.31
CA TYR A 72 -11.81 14.24 0.79
C TYR A 72 -11.37 12.82 1.15
N LEU A 73 -11.94 11.77 0.55
CA LEU A 73 -11.55 10.39 0.86
C LEU A 73 -10.07 10.14 0.54
N LYS A 74 -9.60 10.60 -0.61
CA LYS A 74 -8.19 10.46 -1.02
C LYS A 74 -7.29 11.39 -0.22
N LEU A 75 -7.76 12.57 0.19
CA LEU A 75 -7.02 13.45 1.09
C LEU A 75 -6.75 12.81 2.45
N VAL A 76 -7.76 12.17 3.04
CA VAL A 76 -7.60 11.41 4.29
C VAL A 76 -6.64 10.24 4.08
N GLY A 77 -6.81 9.51 2.97
CA GLY A 77 -5.89 8.45 2.58
C GLY A 77 -4.44 8.92 2.47
N ALA A 78 -4.20 10.00 1.75
CA ALA A 78 -2.90 10.62 1.57
C ALA A 78 -2.28 10.97 2.93
N ALA A 79 -3.04 11.59 3.84
CA ALA A 79 -2.57 11.90 5.18
C ALA A 79 -2.17 10.63 5.97
N LEU A 80 -2.96 9.56 5.88
CA LEU A 80 -2.63 8.27 6.49
C LEU A 80 -1.35 7.67 5.90
N LEU A 81 -1.15 7.72 4.58
CA LEU A 81 0.07 7.21 3.94
C LEU A 81 1.31 8.02 4.32
N LEU A 82 1.22 9.36 4.45
CA LEU A 82 2.32 10.18 4.97
C LEU A 82 2.67 9.76 6.39
N TRP A 83 1.66 9.60 7.24
CA TRP A 83 1.87 9.19 8.62
C TRP A 83 2.52 7.81 8.70
N ILE A 84 2.04 6.83 7.93
CA ILE A 84 2.64 5.50 7.85
C ILE A 84 4.08 5.57 7.34
N GLY A 85 4.35 6.33 6.27
CA GLY A 85 5.70 6.50 5.73
C GLY A 85 6.68 7.09 6.75
N ILE A 86 6.25 8.12 7.49
CA ILE A 86 7.04 8.75 8.54
C ILE A 86 7.24 7.77 9.70
N GLN A 87 6.19 7.13 10.20
CA GLN A 87 6.23 6.21 11.34
C GLN A 87 7.14 5.01 11.06
N LEU A 88 7.02 4.41 9.86
CA LEU A 88 7.84 3.28 9.46
C LEU A 88 9.33 3.64 9.34
N LEU A 89 9.67 4.89 8.99
CA LEU A 89 11.05 5.36 8.88
C LEU A 89 11.62 5.85 10.21
N ALA A 90 10.79 6.52 11.03
CA ALA A 90 11.16 6.95 12.37
C ALA A 90 11.52 5.75 13.26
N GLY A 91 10.82 4.63 13.06
CA GLY A 91 10.83 3.50 13.99
C GLY A 91 9.81 3.76 15.10
N ASP A 92 8.91 2.79 15.32
CA ASP A 92 8.01 2.87 16.46
C ASP A 92 8.80 2.61 17.74
N ASP A 93 8.70 3.54 18.67
CA ASP A 93 9.18 3.45 20.05
C ASP A 93 8.17 2.66 20.89
N ASP A 94 7.79 1.46 20.45
CA ASP A 94 7.22 0.46 21.36
C ASP A 94 8.38 -0.13 22.19
N GLY A 95 9.04 0.77 22.92
CA GLY A 95 9.98 0.49 23.97
C GLY A 95 9.26 -0.22 25.11
N GLY A 96 9.55 -1.51 25.26
CA GLY A 96 9.19 -2.30 26.44
C GLY A 96 8.29 -3.46 26.09
N GLU A 97 8.81 -4.69 26.22
CA GLU A 97 8.11 -5.99 26.27
C GLU A 97 6.65 -6.02 25.78
N VAL A 98 6.37 -5.52 24.58
CA VAL A 98 5.06 -5.67 23.96
C VAL A 98 5.00 -7.13 23.53
N LYS A 99 4.09 -7.90 24.16
CA LYS A 99 3.81 -9.29 23.80
C LYS A 99 3.83 -9.41 22.29
N ALA A 100 4.62 -10.31 21.72
CA ALA A 100 4.84 -10.37 20.28
C ALA A 100 3.55 -10.53 19.43
N SER A 101 2.42 -10.91 20.05
CA SER A 101 1.08 -10.85 19.43
C SER A 101 0.59 -9.42 19.14
N ALA A 102 0.85 -8.47 20.04
CA ALA A 102 0.47 -7.07 19.89
C ALA A 102 1.29 -6.36 18.79
N SER A 103 2.58 -6.70 18.64
CA SER A 103 3.37 -6.19 17.51
C SER A 103 2.93 -6.80 16.18
N LEU A 104 2.57 -8.09 16.13
CA LEU A 104 2.01 -8.72 14.92
C LEU A 104 0.69 -8.07 14.49
N TRP A 105 -0.23 -7.84 15.44
CA TRP A 105 -1.49 -7.15 15.16
C TRP A 105 -1.28 -5.73 14.66
N SER A 106 -0.32 -5.00 15.25
CA SER A 106 0.07 -3.66 14.79
C SER A 106 0.52 -3.68 13.33
N ALA A 107 1.43 -4.59 12.98
CA ALA A 107 1.92 -4.73 11.60
C ALA A 107 0.79 -5.08 10.61
N VAL A 108 -0.09 -6.03 10.98
CA VAL A 108 -1.25 -6.40 10.14
C VAL A 108 -2.21 -5.21 9.98
N ARG A 109 -2.44 -4.43 11.03
CA ARG A 109 -3.28 -3.23 10.96
C ARG A 109 -2.69 -2.16 10.04
N THR A 110 -1.38 -1.91 10.12
CA THR A 110 -0.69 -0.98 9.23
C THR A 110 -0.78 -1.45 7.78
N ILE A 111 -0.58 -2.74 7.52
CA ILE A 111 -0.77 -3.34 6.19
C ILE A 111 -2.20 -3.11 5.68
N LEU A 112 -3.21 -3.36 6.51
CA LEU A 112 -4.62 -3.20 6.12
C LEU A 112 -5.00 -1.75 5.85
N ILE A 113 -4.57 -0.81 6.68
CA ILE A 113 -4.87 0.61 6.49
C ILE A 113 -4.17 1.12 5.22
N ALA A 114 -2.90 0.75 5.03
CA ALA A 114 -2.16 1.17 3.85
C ALA A 114 -2.76 0.56 2.57
N ASP A 115 -3.07 -0.74 2.59
CA ASP A 115 -3.71 -1.41 1.46
C ASP A 115 -5.10 -0.83 1.17
N LEU A 116 -5.92 -0.55 2.20
CA LEU A 116 -7.22 0.11 2.01
C LEU A 116 -7.07 1.40 1.21
N VAL A 117 -6.14 2.26 1.63
CA VAL A 117 -5.95 3.57 1.02
C VAL A 117 -5.40 3.44 -0.40
N MET A 118 -4.31 2.68 -0.60
CA MET A 118 -3.71 2.48 -1.93
C MET A 118 -4.65 1.74 -2.88
N SER A 119 -5.46 0.82 -2.35
CA SER A 119 -6.37 0.02 -3.18
C SER A 119 -7.57 0.78 -3.70
N LEU A 120 -7.90 1.98 -3.17
CA LEU A 120 -9.00 2.80 -3.69
C LEU A 120 -8.89 3.01 -5.20
N ASP A 121 -7.70 3.35 -5.68
CA ASP A 121 -7.43 3.54 -7.11
C ASP A 121 -7.18 2.22 -7.84
N ASN A 122 -6.48 1.27 -7.21
CA ASN A 122 -6.17 -0.03 -7.81
C ASN A 122 -7.42 -0.85 -8.13
N VAL A 123 -8.43 -0.75 -7.26
CA VAL A 123 -9.70 -1.44 -7.42
C VAL A 123 -10.46 -0.95 -8.65
N ILE A 124 -10.39 0.34 -9.01
CA ILE A 124 -11.02 0.85 -10.24
C ILE A 124 -10.35 0.25 -11.46
N ALA A 125 -9.02 0.25 -11.50
CA ALA A 125 -8.26 -0.30 -12.62
C ALA A 125 -8.59 -1.79 -12.83
N VAL A 126 -8.69 -2.54 -11.73
CA VAL A 126 -9.06 -3.96 -11.75
C VAL A 126 -10.53 -4.16 -12.13
N ALA A 127 -11.45 -3.36 -11.61
CA ALA A 127 -12.86 -3.39 -12.00
C ALA A 127 -13.06 -3.04 -13.48
N ALA A 128 -12.33 -2.05 -14.00
CA ALA A 128 -12.33 -1.67 -15.40
C ALA A 128 -11.77 -2.79 -16.29
N ALA A 129 -10.68 -3.45 -15.86
CA ALA A 129 -10.15 -4.63 -16.55
C ALA A 129 -11.17 -5.78 -16.55
N ALA A 130 -11.89 -6.00 -15.46
CA ALA A 130 -12.90 -7.04 -15.35
C ALA A 130 -14.20 -6.73 -16.11
N ASN A 131 -14.53 -5.44 -16.34
CA ASN A 131 -15.67 -5.03 -17.18
C ASN A 131 -15.53 -5.48 -18.64
N SER A 132 -14.32 -5.83 -19.10
CA SER A 132 -14.11 -6.43 -20.42
C SER A 132 -14.65 -7.87 -20.55
N ALA A 133 -15.06 -8.48 -19.44
CA ALA A 133 -15.62 -9.84 -19.39
C ALA A 133 -17.15 -9.84 -19.19
N PRO A 134 -17.84 -10.92 -19.60
CA PRO A 134 -19.28 -11.09 -19.40
C PRO A 134 -19.69 -10.97 -17.93
N GLU A 135 -20.85 -10.36 -17.67
CA GLU A 135 -21.34 -10.06 -16.31
C GLU A 135 -21.46 -11.30 -15.42
N SER A 136 -21.82 -12.45 -16.00
CA SER A 136 -21.94 -13.73 -15.30
C SER A 136 -20.63 -14.28 -14.72
N ILE A 137 -19.48 -13.86 -15.25
CA ILE A 137 -18.15 -14.40 -14.89
C ILE A 137 -17.25 -13.32 -14.26
N ARG A 138 -17.66 -12.05 -14.30
CA ARG A 138 -16.87 -10.89 -13.85
C ARG A 138 -16.41 -11.03 -12.39
N THR A 139 -17.33 -11.34 -11.49
CA THR A 139 -17.03 -11.48 -10.06
C THR A 139 -16.04 -12.62 -9.80
N LEU A 140 -16.19 -13.72 -10.53
CA LEU A 140 -15.28 -14.86 -10.40
C LEU A 140 -13.89 -14.54 -10.96
N LEU A 141 -13.80 -13.85 -12.10
CA LEU A 141 -12.53 -13.36 -12.65
C LEU A 141 -11.81 -12.40 -11.69
N LEU A 142 -12.55 -11.51 -11.03
CA LEU A 142 -12.01 -10.63 -10.00
C LEU A 142 -11.44 -11.42 -8.83
N VAL A 143 -12.22 -12.34 -8.24
CA VAL A 143 -11.78 -13.16 -7.10
C VAL A 143 -10.59 -14.05 -7.48
N LEU A 144 -10.58 -14.65 -8.67
CA LEU A 144 -9.47 -15.49 -9.13
C LEU A 144 -8.21 -14.66 -9.41
N GLY A 145 -8.33 -13.52 -10.09
CA GLY A 145 -7.20 -12.64 -10.39
C GLY A 145 -6.59 -12.02 -9.13
N LEU A 146 -7.43 -11.62 -8.18
CA LEU A 146 -7.02 -11.16 -6.86
C LEU A 146 -6.38 -12.31 -6.05
N GLY A 147 -6.99 -13.49 -6.03
CA GLY A 147 -6.46 -14.67 -5.34
C GLY A 147 -5.09 -15.12 -5.86
N LEU A 148 -4.90 -15.13 -7.18
CA LEU A 148 -3.61 -15.45 -7.82
C LEU A 148 -2.52 -14.41 -7.51
N SER A 149 -2.89 -13.21 -7.09
CA SER A 149 -1.93 -12.17 -6.71
C SER A 149 -1.36 -12.39 -5.31
N ILE A 150 -2.00 -13.19 -4.46
CA ILE A 150 -1.56 -13.44 -3.07
C ILE A 150 -0.18 -14.10 -3.01
N PRO A 151 0.10 -15.22 -3.72
CA PRO A 151 1.43 -15.83 -3.68
C PRO A 151 2.50 -14.88 -4.19
N LEU A 152 2.18 -14.06 -5.19
CA LEU A 152 3.10 -13.09 -5.76
C LEU A 152 3.45 -11.98 -4.76
N ILE A 153 2.45 -11.40 -4.09
CA ILE A 153 2.66 -10.37 -3.07
C ILE A 153 3.44 -10.94 -1.89
N ILE A 154 3.10 -12.14 -1.43
CA ILE A 154 3.82 -12.80 -0.33
C ILE A 154 5.28 -13.04 -0.72
N PHE A 155 5.54 -13.59 -1.90
CA PHE A 155 6.89 -13.82 -2.40
C PHE A 155 7.66 -12.52 -2.57
N GLY A 156 7.06 -11.51 -3.22
CA GLY A 156 7.65 -10.21 -3.46
C GLY A 156 7.99 -9.47 -2.17
N SER A 157 7.05 -9.44 -1.21
CA SER A 157 7.26 -8.81 0.10
C SER A 157 8.33 -9.55 0.92
N THR A 158 8.39 -10.88 0.85
CA THR A 158 9.43 -11.68 1.51
C THR A 158 10.81 -11.44 0.88
N LEU A 159 10.87 -11.29 -0.44
CA LEU A 159 12.10 -10.93 -1.14
C LEU A 159 12.55 -9.52 -0.76
N LEU A 160 11.64 -8.55 -0.74
CA LEU A 160 11.91 -7.19 -0.31
C LEU A 160 12.38 -7.12 1.14
N LEU A 161 11.80 -7.90 2.06
CA LEU A 161 12.25 -8.03 3.44
C LEU A 161 13.72 -8.48 3.52
N LYS A 162 14.08 -9.55 2.81
CA LYS A 162 15.47 -10.03 2.72
C LYS A 162 16.40 -8.97 2.12
N LEU A 163 15.92 -8.25 1.11
CA LEU A 163 16.69 -7.22 0.45
C LEU A 163 16.92 -6.00 1.35
N MET A 164 15.94 -5.60 2.17
CA MET A 164 16.08 -4.55 3.19
C MET A 164 17.11 -4.91 4.26
N GLN A 165 17.21 -6.18 4.66
CA GLN A 165 18.25 -6.66 5.57
C GLN A 165 19.66 -6.52 4.97
N ARG A 166 19.78 -6.71 3.65
CA ARG A 166 21.07 -6.57 2.94
C ARG A 166 21.39 -5.12 2.58
N PHE A 167 20.37 -4.33 2.24
CA PHE A 167 20.47 -2.95 1.77
C PHE A 167 19.47 -2.06 2.53
N PRO A 168 19.85 -1.52 3.71
CA PRO A 168 18.97 -0.67 4.52
C PRO A 168 18.46 0.58 3.80
N ALA A 169 19.16 1.07 2.76
CA ALA A 169 18.72 2.20 1.94
C ALA A 169 17.32 2.00 1.33
N ILE A 170 16.90 0.75 1.11
CA ILE A 170 15.58 0.42 0.57
C ILE A 170 14.46 0.83 1.52
N ILE A 171 14.73 0.90 2.83
CA ILE A 171 13.77 1.37 3.83
C ILE A 171 13.42 2.84 3.56
N THR A 172 14.45 3.67 3.38
CA THR A 172 14.30 5.10 3.08
C THR A 172 13.63 5.32 1.73
N VAL A 173 14.01 4.54 0.71
CA VAL A 173 13.39 4.61 -0.61
C VAL A 173 11.91 4.19 -0.54
N GLY A 174 11.59 3.13 0.19
CA GLY A 174 10.20 2.67 0.34
C GLY A 174 9.33 3.67 1.13
N ALA A 175 9.88 4.30 2.16
CA ALA A 175 9.19 5.39 2.86
C ALA A 175 9.00 6.62 1.95
N GLY A 176 10.00 6.95 1.12
CA GLY A 176 9.89 7.97 0.09
C GLY A 176 8.81 7.65 -0.94
N LEU A 177 8.71 6.40 -1.39
CA LEU A 177 7.65 5.93 -2.30
C LEU A 177 6.26 6.13 -1.69
N LEU A 178 6.07 5.82 -0.40
CA LEU A 178 4.83 6.11 0.33
C LEU A 178 4.48 7.60 0.32
N GLY A 179 5.47 8.46 0.53
CA GLY A 179 5.28 9.91 0.44
C GLY A 179 4.94 10.37 -0.99
N PHE A 180 5.57 9.78 -2.00
CA PHE A 180 5.27 10.06 -3.41
C PHE A 180 3.82 9.72 -3.75
N VAL A 181 3.41 8.47 -3.47
CA VAL A 181 2.04 7.99 -3.71
C VAL A 181 1.02 8.82 -2.96
N SER A 182 1.33 9.23 -1.72
CA SER A 182 0.47 10.12 -0.96
C SER A 182 0.25 11.48 -1.64
N GLY A 183 1.31 12.12 -2.14
CA GLY A 183 1.18 13.40 -2.81
C GLY A 183 0.35 13.31 -4.11
N GLU A 184 0.56 12.26 -4.90
CA GLU A 184 -0.25 11.96 -6.09
C GLU A 184 -1.72 11.70 -5.73
N MET A 185 -1.96 10.97 -4.64
CA MET A 185 -3.30 10.71 -4.13
C MET A 185 -3.99 11.99 -3.64
N ALA A 186 -3.24 12.91 -3.00
CA ALA A 186 -3.80 14.15 -2.51
C ALA A 186 -4.32 15.03 -3.65
N VAL A 187 -3.51 15.25 -4.69
CA VAL A 187 -3.86 16.14 -5.83
C VAL A 187 -4.97 15.55 -6.73
N SER A 188 -5.17 14.24 -6.68
CA SER A 188 -6.23 13.54 -7.43
C SER A 188 -7.55 13.39 -6.67
N ASP A 189 -7.74 14.04 -5.51
CA ASP A 189 -9.00 14.04 -4.76
C ASP A 189 -10.05 14.95 -5.41
N LEU A 190 -11.30 14.47 -5.48
CA LEU A 190 -12.44 15.21 -6.05
C LEU A 190 -12.63 16.62 -5.48
N ALA A 191 -12.28 16.84 -4.21
CA ALA A 191 -12.48 18.13 -3.57
C ALA A 191 -11.52 19.21 -4.07
N ILE A 192 -10.32 18.82 -4.51
CA ILE A 192 -9.26 19.78 -4.84
C ILE A 192 -8.73 19.67 -6.26
N HIS A 193 -9.02 18.58 -6.97
CA HIS A 193 -8.46 18.30 -8.29
C HIS A 193 -8.70 19.44 -9.28
N ASP A 194 -9.96 19.87 -9.46
CA ASP A 194 -10.31 20.93 -10.44
C ASP A 194 -9.65 22.27 -10.08
N TRP A 195 -9.60 22.60 -8.79
CA TRP A 195 -8.95 23.83 -8.32
C TRP A 195 -7.44 23.76 -8.48
N PHE A 196 -6.84 22.60 -8.18
CA PHE A 196 -5.41 22.36 -8.26
C PHE A 196 -4.94 22.39 -9.71
N GLU A 197 -5.64 21.70 -10.62
CA GLU A 197 -5.33 21.77 -12.05
C GLU A 197 -5.40 23.21 -12.53
N ALA A 198 -6.48 23.96 -12.22
CA ALA A 198 -6.65 25.33 -12.68
C ALA A 198 -5.54 26.31 -12.22
N HIS A 199 -4.89 26.08 -11.08
CA HIS A 199 -3.88 26.99 -10.52
C HIS A 199 -2.45 26.49 -10.64
N PHE A 200 -2.24 25.16 -10.72
CA PHE A 200 -0.96 24.50 -10.56
C PHE A 200 -0.72 23.42 -11.63
N HIS A 201 -1.18 23.66 -12.86
CA HIS A 201 -0.95 22.82 -14.04
C HIS A 201 0.47 22.20 -14.07
N GLY A 202 0.55 20.87 -14.01
CA GLY A 202 1.81 20.11 -14.14
C GLY A 202 2.68 20.07 -12.89
N LEU A 203 2.20 20.55 -11.73
CA LEU A 203 2.91 20.46 -10.45
C LEU A 203 2.58 19.20 -9.64
N ASP A 204 1.78 18.27 -10.17
CA ASP A 204 1.41 17.01 -9.50
C ASP A 204 2.66 16.23 -9.06
N THR A 205 3.62 16.07 -9.98
CA THR A 205 4.89 15.39 -9.70
C THR A 205 5.74 16.16 -8.69
N VAL A 206 5.65 17.49 -8.67
CA VAL A 206 6.38 18.32 -7.70
C VAL A 206 5.81 18.15 -6.31
N VAL A 207 4.48 18.09 -6.16
CA VAL A 207 3.83 17.80 -4.88
C VAL A 207 4.17 16.39 -4.40
N ALA A 208 4.09 15.39 -5.29
CA ALA A 208 4.47 14.01 -4.97
C ALA A 208 5.94 13.91 -4.51
N LEU A 209 6.87 14.54 -5.23
CA LEU A 209 8.28 14.60 -4.83
C LEU A 209 8.49 15.36 -3.51
N ALA A 210 7.78 16.47 -3.29
CA ALA A 210 7.86 17.23 -2.05
C ALA A 210 7.37 16.39 -0.86
N CYS A 211 6.28 15.65 -1.01
CA CYS A 211 5.78 14.71 -0.02
C CYS A 211 6.79 13.57 0.25
N ALA A 212 7.39 12.99 -0.80
CA ALA A 212 8.43 11.97 -0.66
C ALA A 212 9.65 12.48 0.14
N VAL A 213 10.15 13.66 -0.23
CA VAL A 213 11.27 14.32 0.47
C VAL A 213 10.87 14.67 1.90
N GLY A 214 9.64 15.16 2.11
CA GLY A 214 9.10 15.48 3.43
C GLY A 214 9.06 14.26 4.35
N VAL A 215 8.56 13.12 3.87
CA VAL A 215 8.55 11.86 4.62
C VAL A 215 9.97 11.43 4.99
N ILE A 216 10.91 11.48 4.04
CA ILE A 216 12.30 11.11 4.30
C ILE A 216 12.93 12.06 5.32
N ALA A 217 12.77 13.38 5.14
CA ALA A 217 13.37 14.39 6.01
C ALA A 217 12.82 14.30 7.44
N VAL A 218 11.49 14.25 7.59
CA VAL A 218 10.83 14.17 8.89
C VAL A 218 11.11 12.82 9.55
N GLY A 219 10.96 11.71 8.83
CA GLY A 219 11.20 10.37 9.37
C GLY A 219 12.65 10.17 9.82
N THR A 220 13.63 10.60 9.02
CA THR A 220 15.05 10.53 9.44
C THR A 220 15.38 11.49 10.58
N TRP A 221 14.77 12.67 10.62
CA TRP A 221 14.94 13.60 11.73
C TRP A 221 14.41 13.03 13.05
N LEU A 222 13.21 12.43 13.04
CA LEU A 222 12.61 11.78 14.20
C LEU A 222 13.44 10.58 14.66
N SER A 223 13.85 9.70 13.73
CA SER A 223 14.71 8.55 14.03
C SER A 223 16.02 8.97 14.72
N ARG A 224 16.68 10.02 14.20
CA ARG A 224 17.92 10.57 14.80
C ARG A 224 17.67 11.18 16.18
N ARG A 225 16.52 11.80 16.40
CA ARG A 225 16.16 12.41 17.67
C ARG A 225 15.94 11.36 18.76
N GLN A 226 15.27 10.26 18.42
CA GLN A 226 15.06 9.14 19.33
C GLN A 226 16.37 8.46 19.71
N ALA A 227 17.26 8.19 18.74
CA ALA A 227 18.59 7.63 19.02
C ALA A 227 19.40 8.50 20.00
N ARG A 228 19.34 9.84 19.85
CA ARG A 228 20.02 10.77 20.76
C ARG A 228 19.43 10.82 22.17
N GLN A 229 18.13 10.53 22.33
CA GLN A 229 17.48 10.51 23.65
C GLN A 229 17.80 9.23 24.41
N ALA A 230 17.95 8.09 23.71
CA ALA A 230 18.38 6.83 24.30
C ALA A 230 19.81 6.87 24.85
N ASP A 231 20.69 7.69 24.25
CA ASP A 231 22.10 7.85 24.65
C ASP A 231 22.33 8.93 25.74
N ALA A 232 21.28 9.63 26.20
CA ALA A 232 21.44 10.67 27.22
C ALA A 232 21.63 10.04 28.61
N PRO A 233 22.75 10.32 29.33
CA PRO A 233 22.96 9.76 30.66
C PRO A 233 21.89 10.29 31.62
N THR A 234 21.16 9.35 32.24
CA THR A 234 20.19 9.61 33.33
C THR A 234 20.86 10.13 34.59
#